data_AF-A0A0B5AZM6-F1
#
_entry.id   AF-A0A0B5AZM6-F1
#
_cell.length_a   1.000
_cell.length_b   1.000
_cell.length_c   1.000
_cell.angle_alpha   90.00
_cell.angle_beta   90.00
_cell.angle_gamma   90.00
#
_symmetry.space_group_name_H-M   'P 1'
#
loop_
_entity.id
_entity.type
_entity.pdbx_description
1 polymer ?
#
loop_
_entity_poly.entity_id
_entity_poly.type
_entity_poly.pdbx_seq_one_letter_code
_entity_poly.pdbx_strand_id
1 'polypeptide(L)'
;MTQKKKTVIDEFLYELSTNEKGNISCSMMVDGVERTFEITERDARSFSQIFESAKRFKQRKAQRPPLHPIDIANYIAKKMMEAGNPTNTIALQKTLYFIQCEYMRYMGKAVSLFDSTDAEDILMKWMFGPVYPKVYHEYNLFGSLPISSLPFTQVVSWKEDNLEEALDEKGITLDDIDKWLFTYINIDRFDLVDMTHRHQIWLKDAEAINKGNKKIPYDLNELCEEIISNPNFFKMKSK
;
A
#
# COMPACT_ATOMS: atom_id res chain seq x y z
N MET A 1 -30.38 -38.45 -20.53
CA MET A 1 -30.40 -37.30 -19.59
C MET A 1 -28.97 -37.06 -19.17
N THR A 2 -28.28 -36.13 -19.82
CA THR A 2 -26.82 -35.97 -19.70
C THR A 2 -26.54 -34.67 -18.95
N GLN A 3 -25.95 -34.77 -17.75
CA GLN A 3 -25.62 -33.64 -16.89
C GLN A 3 -24.51 -32.79 -17.54
N LYS A 4 -24.87 -31.64 -18.12
CA LYS A 4 -23.90 -30.57 -18.41
C LYS A 4 -23.43 -29.99 -17.08
N LYS A 5 -22.15 -30.17 -16.74
CA LYS A 5 -21.54 -29.56 -15.57
C LYS A 5 -21.22 -28.10 -15.91
N LYS A 6 -22.16 -27.21 -15.63
CA LYS A 6 -22.05 -25.77 -15.88
C LYS A 6 -21.33 -25.11 -14.72
N THR A 7 -20.23 -24.40 -14.97
CA THR A 7 -19.56 -23.57 -13.97
C THR A 7 -19.58 -22.13 -14.49
N VAL A 8 -20.43 -21.30 -13.90
CA VAL A 8 -20.56 -19.86 -14.22
C VAL A 8 -19.81 -19.10 -13.15
N ILE A 9 -18.94 -18.16 -13.55
CA ILE A 9 -18.18 -17.35 -12.59
C ILE A 9 -18.14 -15.89 -13.03
N ASP A 10 -18.80 -15.04 -12.23
CA ASP A 10 -19.45 -13.78 -12.62
C ASP A 10 -18.57 -12.62 -13.10
N GLU A 11 -17.26 -12.75 -13.22
CA GLU A 11 -16.40 -11.62 -13.63
C GLU A 11 -15.34 -11.94 -14.69
N PHE A 12 -15.21 -13.21 -15.07
CA PHE A 12 -14.55 -13.61 -16.31
C PHE A 12 -15.53 -14.56 -16.98
N LEU A 13 -16.38 -14.00 -17.85
CA LEU A 13 -17.46 -14.73 -18.53
C LEU A 13 -16.83 -15.79 -19.43
N TYR A 14 -16.53 -16.97 -18.89
CA TYR A 14 -16.27 -18.16 -19.69
C TYR A 14 -16.95 -19.41 -19.11
N GLU A 15 -17.36 -20.33 -19.98
CA GLU A 15 -17.97 -21.61 -19.66
C GLU A 15 -17.19 -22.72 -20.36
N LEU A 16 -16.66 -23.66 -19.58
CA LEU A 16 -16.07 -24.88 -20.11
C LEU A 16 -17.15 -25.96 -20.25
N SER A 17 -17.18 -26.61 -21.40
CA SER A 17 -18.07 -27.75 -21.66
C SER A 17 -17.34 -28.85 -22.41
N THR A 18 -17.86 -30.07 -22.31
CA THR A 18 -17.31 -31.25 -23.01
C THR A 18 -18.43 -31.90 -23.80
N ASN A 19 -18.18 -32.21 -25.07
CA ASN A 19 -19.14 -32.91 -25.91
C ASN A 19 -19.03 -34.44 -25.77
N GLU A 20 -19.93 -35.17 -26.42
CA GLU A 20 -19.98 -36.65 -26.36
C GLU A 20 -18.74 -37.34 -26.95
N LYS A 21 -17.92 -36.63 -27.73
CA LYS A 21 -16.66 -37.12 -28.30
C LYS A 21 -15.44 -36.81 -27.43
N GLY A 22 -15.64 -36.13 -26.29
CA GLY A 22 -14.56 -35.75 -25.37
C GLY A 22 -13.84 -34.45 -25.74
N ASN A 23 -14.26 -33.73 -26.79
CA ASN A 23 -13.68 -32.42 -27.10
C ASN A 23 -14.13 -31.39 -26.06
N ILE A 24 -13.19 -30.56 -25.62
CA ILE A 24 -13.44 -29.49 -24.66
C ILE A 24 -13.68 -28.19 -25.43
N SER A 25 -14.69 -27.43 -25.03
CA SER A 25 -14.99 -26.11 -25.58
C SER A 25 -15.05 -25.07 -24.47
N CYS A 26 -14.54 -23.88 -24.75
CA CYS A 26 -14.60 -22.70 -23.89
C CYS A 26 -15.47 -21.65 -24.58
N SER A 27 -16.64 -21.34 -24.02
CA SER A 27 -17.44 -20.18 -24.41
C SER A 27 -16.99 -18.98 -23.58
N MET A 28 -16.85 -17.78 -24.15
CA MET A 28 -16.58 -16.56 -23.39
C MET A 28 -17.15 -15.30 -24.05
N MET A 29 -17.41 -14.26 -23.27
CA MET A 29 -17.87 -12.97 -23.80
C MET A 29 -16.68 -12.11 -24.23
N VAL A 30 -16.60 -11.78 -25.52
CA VAL A 30 -15.59 -10.90 -26.11
C VAL A 30 -16.30 -9.75 -26.79
N ASP A 31 -16.05 -8.53 -26.31
CA ASP A 31 -16.69 -7.29 -26.82
C ASP A 31 -18.24 -7.35 -26.80
N GLY A 32 -18.82 -7.99 -25.78
CA GLY A 32 -20.27 -8.14 -25.65
C GLY A 32 -20.88 -9.24 -26.52
N VAL A 33 -20.06 -10.04 -27.22
CA VAL A 33 -20.51 -11.17 -28.05
C VAL A 33 -19.99 -12.48 -27.47
N GLU A 34 -20.86 -13.48 -27.31
CA GLU A 34 -20.46 -14.82 -26.89
C GLU A 34 -19.68 -15.51 -28.02
N ARG A 35 -18.49 -16.00 -27.70
CA ARG A 35 -17.65 -16.77 -28.62
C ARG A 35 -17.27 -18.11 -28.01
N THR A 36 -17.37 -19.18 -28.79
CA THR A 36 -16.99 -20.54 -28.36
C THR A 36 -15.81 -21.05 -29.16
N PHE A 37 -14.81 -21.59 -28.46
CA PHE A 37 -13.59 -22.15 -29.04
C PHE A 37 -13.39 -23.59 -28.55
N GLU A 38 -13.01 -24.51 -29.44
CA GLU A 38 -12.45 -25.79 -28.99
C GLU A 38 -11.05 -25.55 -28.42
N ILE A 39 -10.77 -26.15 -27.26
CA ILE A 39 -9.50 -25.98 -26.54
C ILE A 39 -8.94 -27.34 -26.14
N THR A 40 -7.63 -27.40 -25.88
CA THR A 40 -7.01 -28.65 -25.40
C THR A 40 -7.25 -28.86 -23.91
N GLU A 41 -7.02 -30.09 -23.43
CA GLU A 41 -7.05 -30.38 -21.99
C GLU A 41 -6.00 -29.58 -21.20
N ARG A 42 -4.85 -29.28 -21.82
CA ARG A 42 -3.81 -28.44 -21.23
C ARG A 42 -4.31 -27.01 -21.04
N ASP A 43 -4.94 -26.45 -22.06
CA ASP A 43 -5.52 -25.10 -22.00
C ASP A 43 -6.62 -25.04 -20.94
N ALA A 44 -7.49 -26.06 -20.88
CA ALA A 44 -8.56 -26.15 -19.89
C ALA A 44 -8.01 -26.16 -18.45
N ARG A 45 -6.93 -26.91 -18.20
CA ARG A 45 -6.24 -26.91 -16.89
C ARG A 45 -5.62 -25.56 -16.58
N SER A 46 -4.95 -24.92 -17.55
CA SER A 46 -4.37 -23.59 -17.37
C SER A 46 -5.43 -22.52 -17.07
N PHE A 47 -6.55 -22.50 -17.80
CA PHE A 47 -7.67 -21.59 -17.52
C PHE A 47 -8.26 -21.84 -16.13
N SER A 48 -8.52 -23.11 -15.78
CA SER A 48 -9.03 -23.48 -14.46
C SER A 48 -8.07 -23.05 -13.34
N GLN A 49 -6.77 -23.21 -13.52
CA GLN A 49 -5.77 -22.82 -12.53
C GLN A 49 -5.66 -21.29 -12.38
N ILE A 50 -5.60 -20.55 -13.49
CA ILE A 50 -5.60 -19.07 -13.49
C ILE A 50 -6.87 -18.56 -12.79
N PHE A 51 -8.00 -19.20 -13.05
CA PHE A 51 -9.28 -18.78 -12.51
C PHE A 51 -9.42 -19.13 -11.03
N GLU A 52 -9.06 -20.34 -10.61
CA GLU A 52 -9.05 -20.69 -9.18
C GLU A 52 -8.10 -19.77 -8.41
N SER A 53 -6.97 -19.38 -9.00
CA SER A 53 -6.11 -18.33 -8.44
C SER A 53 -6.81 -16.97 -8.37
N ALA A 54 -7.52 -16.52 -9.41
CA ALA A 54 -8.26 -15.26 -9.42
C ALA A 54 -9.46 -15.25 -8.45
N LYS A 55 -10.17 -16.37 -8.30
CA LYS A 55 -11.28 -16.55 -7.35
C LYS A 55 -10.77 -16.58 -5.92
N ARG A 56 -9.67 -17.30 -5.66
CA ARG A 56 -8.97 -17.27 -4.37
C ARG A 56 -8.50 -15.87 -4.05
N PHE A 57 -7.91 -15.16 -5.01
CA PHE A 57 -7.49 -13.78 -4.86
C PHE A 57 -8.66 -12.87 -4.46
N LYS A 58 -9.83 -12.96 -5.11
CA LYS A 58 -11.03 -12.21 -4.68
C LYS A 58 -11.56 -12.60 -3.31
N GLN A 59 -11.67 -13.91 -3.04
CA GLN A 59 -12.16 -14.39 -1.75
C GLN A 59 -11.23 -13.98 -0.60
N ARG A 60 -9.91 -13.96 -0.85
CA ARG A 60 -8.89 -13.48 0.08
C ARG A 60 -8.96 -11.97 0.24
N LYS A 61 -9.05 -11.20 -0.85
CA LYS A 61 -9.23 -9.74 -0.81
C LYS A 61 -10.44 -9.33 0.05
N ALA A 62 -11.54 -10.08 -0.02
CA ALA A 62 -12.74 -9.82 0.78
C ALA A 62 -12.61 -10.20 2.27
N GLN A 63 -11.61 -11.01 2.65
CA GLN A 63 -11.42 -11.52 4.02
C GLN A 63 -10.11 -11.05 4.68
N ARG A 64 -9.23 -10.42 3.90
CA ARG A 64 -7.95 -9.88 4.34
C ARG A 64 -8.19 -8.61 5.19
N PRO A 65 -7.48 -8.45 6.32
CA PRO A 65 -7.51 -7.20 7.05
C PRO A 65 -6.94 -6.06 6.20
N PRO A 66 -7.48 -4.84 6.31
CA PRO A 66 -6.99 -3.69 5.55
C PRO A 66 -5.52 -3.42 5.86
N LEU A 67 -4.75 -2.96 4.87
CA LEU A 67 -3.37 -2.52 5.10
C LEU A 67 -3.39 -1.19 5.86
N HIS A 68 -2.81 -1.18 7.06
CA HIS A 68 -2.69 -0.01 7.91
C HIS A 68 -1.30 0.64 7.82
N PRO A 69 -1.16 1.96 8.05
CA PRO A 69 0.12 2.64 8.21
C PRO A 69 1.06 1.98 9.24
N ILE A 70 0.49 1.44 10.32
CA ILE A 70 1.26 0.75 11.36
C ILE A 70 1.95 -0.52 10.84
N ASP A 71 1.40 -1.18 9.81
CA ASP A 71 1.98 -2.41 9.26
C ASP A 71 3.32 -2.10 8.57
N ILE A 72 3.34 -1.05 7.74
CA ILE A 72 4.56 -0.57 7.09
C ILE A 72 5.51 0.07 8.12
N ALA A 73 4.99 0.77 9.13
CA ALA A 73 5.82 1.33 10.20
C ALA A 73 6.56 0.24 10.99
N ASN A 74 5.88 -0.86 11.33
CA ASN A 74 6.47 -2.02 12.00
C ASN A 74 7.52 -2.70 11.11
N TYR A 75 7.24 -2.86 9.82
CA TYR A 75 8.21 -3.37 8.85
C TYR A 75 9.50 -2.53 8.85
N ILE A 76 9.37 -1.21 8.71
CA ILE A 76 10.49 -0.26 8.71
C ILE A 76 11.25 -0.34 10.03
N ALA A 77 10.56 -0.26 11.18
CA ALA A 77 11.19 -0.29 12.49
C ALA A 77 11.98 -1.59 12.71
N LYS A 78 11.39 -2.75 12.38
CA LYS A 78 12.05 -4.06 12.44
C LYS A 78 13.32 -4.05 11.59
N LYS A 79 13.20 -3.66 10.32
CA LYS A 79 14.33 -3.63 9.39
C LYS A 79 15.47 -2.74 9.86
N MET A 80 15.15 -1.58 10.45
CA MET A 80 16.16 -0.66 10.97
C MET A 80 16.86 -1.15 12.22
N MET A 81 16.14 -1.84 13.11
CA MET A 81 16.75 -2.51 14.26
C MET A 81 17.68 -3.63 13.80
N GLU A 82 17.27 -4.45 12.84
CA GLU A 82 18.08 -5.54 12.27
C GLU A 82 19.34 -5.02 11.55
N ALA A 83 19.27 -3.86 10.92
CA ALA A 83 20.40 -3.18 10.31
C ALA A 83 21.35 -2.49 11.32
N GLY A 84 21.04 -2.52 12.62
CA GLY A 84 21.84 -1.88 13.67
C GLY A 84 21.79 -0.35 13.65
N ASN A 85 20.82 0.25 12.96
CA ASN A 85 20.64 1.70 12.87
C ASN A 85 19.20 2.08 13.24
N PRO A 86 18.78 1.90 14.51
CA PRO A 86 17.40 2.11 14.92
C PRO A 86 16.96 3.56 14.66
N THR A 87 15.81 3.71 13.99
CA THR A 87 15.19 5.01 13.74
C THR A 87 14.52 5.56 15.00
N ASN A 88 14.10 6.82 14.99
CA ASN A 88 13.27 7.40 16.06
C ASN A 88 11.87 7.74 15.52
N THR A 89 10.95 8.09 16.41
CA THR A 89 9.53 8.32 16.06
C THR A 89 9.34 9.41 14.99
N ILE A 90 10.16 10.48 15.00
CA ILE A 90 10.06 11.55 13.99
C ILE A 90 10.52 11.03 12.63
N ALA A 91 11.70 10.42 12.58
CA ALA A 91 12.25 9.87 11.35
C ALA A 91 11.32 8.79 10.77
N LEU A 92 10.78 7.89 11.59
CA LEU A 92 9.79 6.89 11.16
C LEU A 92 8.57 7.53 10.49
N GLN A 93 7.98 8.56 11.10
CA GLN A 93 6.84 9.28 10.55
C GLN A 93 7.17 9.97 9.21
N LYS A 94 8.34 10.61 9.11
CA LYS A 94 8.75 11.26 7.86
C LYS A 94 9.00 10.23 6.77
N THR A 95 9.70 9.15 7.07
CA THR A 95 9.97 8.06 6.13
C THR A 95 8.67 7.42 5.63
N LEU A 96 7.71 7.17 6.53
CA LEU A 96 6.40 6.62 6.15
C LEU A 96 5.62 7.56 5.22
N TYR A 97 5.66 8.87 5.50
CA TYR A 97 5.10 9.88 4.60
C TYR A 97 5.77 9.87 3.21
N PHE A 98 7.10 9.82 3.15
CA PHE A 98 7.81 9.80 1.88
C PHE A 98 7.55 8.50 1.11
N ILE A 99 7.42 7.35 1.77
CA ILE A 99 6.98 6.09 1.14
C ILE A 99 5.59 6.23 0.52
N GLN A 100 4.63 6.86 1.21
CA GLN A 100 3.32 7.17 0.61
C GLN A 100 3.45 8.08 -0.63
N CYS A 101 4.31 9.10 -0.58
CA CYS A 101 4.56 9.99 -1.72
C CYS A 101 5.21 9.25 -2.90
N GLU A 102 6.17 8.38 -2.63
CA GLU A 102 6.83 7.53 -3.63
C GLU A 102 5.85 6.56 -4.28
N TYR A 103 4.96 5.96 -3.50
CA TYR A 103 3.89 5.13 -4.02
C TYR A 103 2.96 5.91 -4.96
N MET A 104 2.53 7.13 -4.61
CA MET A 104 1.71 7.95 -5.52
C MET A 104 2.46 8.32 -6.79
N ARG A 105 3.76 8.65 -6.67
CA ARG A 105 4.62 8.93 -7.83
C ARG A 105 4.75 7.72 -8.75
N TYR A 106 4.94 6.54 -8.18
CA TYR A 106 5.01 5.27 -8.90
C TYR A 106 3.68 4.96 -9.62
N MET A 107 2.56 5.15 -8.94
CA MET A 107 1.22 4.93 -9.50
C MET A 107 0.78 6.01 -10.49
N GLY A 108 1.44 7.17 -10.49
CA GLY A 108 1.11 8.32 -11.33
C GLY A 108 -0.26 8.93 -11.03
N LYS A 109 -0.81 8.74 -9.83
CA LYS A 109 -2.13 9.22 -9.44
C LYS A 109 -2.26 9.40 -7.92
N ALA A 110 -3.28 10.17 -7.52
CA ALA A 110 -3.64 10.36 -6.13
C ALA A 110 -4.26 9.08 -5.55
N VAL A 111 -3.47 8.30 -4.82
CA VAL A 111 -3.92 7.03 -4.23
C VAL A 111 -3.18 6.72 -2.93
N SER A 112 -3.93 6.31 -1.91
CA SER A 112 -3.35 5.84 -0.64
C SER A 112 -2.72 4.45 -0.81
N LEU A 113 -1.53 4.26 -0.24
CA LEU A 113 -0.93 2.95 -0.04
C LEU A 113 -1.79 2.11 0.92
N PHE A 114 -2.41 2.76 1.90
CA PHE A 114 -3.20 2.12 2.94
C PHE A 114 -4.67 1.99 2.56
N ASP A 115 -5.28 0.85 2.93
CA ASP A 115 -6.71 0.55 2.72
C ASP A 115 -7.57 0.86 3.93
N SER A 116 -6.94 1.19 5.06
CA SER A 116 -7.65 1.49 6.31
C SER A 116 -8.57 2.70 6.17
N THR A 117 -9.78 2.58 6.74
CA THR A 117 -10.73 3.68 6.91
C THR A 117 -10.74 4.22 8.35
N ASP A 118 -9.81 3.77 9.19
CA ASP A 118 -9.64 4.25 10.56
C ASP A 118 -9.23 5.72 10.55
N ALA A 119 -9.87 6.55 11.37
CA ALA A 119 -9.57 7.97 11.44
C ALA A 119 -8.14 8.24 11.92
N GLU A 120 -7.56 7.35 12.73
CA GLU A 120 -6.18 7.48 13.20
C GLU A 120 -5.14 7.05 12.14
N ASP A 121 -5.58 6.48 11.02
CA ASP A 121 -4.74 6.13 9.87
C ASP A 121 -4.77 7.18 8.75
N ILE A 122 -5.47 8.28 8.96
CA ILE A 122 -5.46 9.42 8.03
C ILE A 122 -4.16 10.20 8.23
N LEU A 123 -3.53 10.60 7.12
CA LEU A 123 -2.35 11.44 7.14
C LEU A 123 -2.71 12.86 7.58
N MET A 124 -2.14 13.33 8.69
CA MET A 124 -2.44 14.63 9.31
C MET A 124 -1.26 15.59 9.25
N LYS A 125 -1.54 16.89 9.16
CA LYS A 125 -0.53 17.96 9.25
C LYS A 125 -0.26 18.32 10.70
N TRP A 126 0.96 18.04 11.17
CA TRP A 126 1.40 18.38 12.52
C TRP A 126 2.60 19.32 12.46
N MET A 127 3.00 19.85 13.63
CA MET A 127 4.06 20.85 13.80
C MET A 127 5.44 20.39 13.29
N PHE A 128 5.73 19.09 13.37
CA PHE A 128 6.96 18.49 12.84
C PHE A 128 6.71 17.81 11.49
N GLY A 129 5.74 18.31 10.71
CA GLY A 129 5.36 17.78 9.41
C GLY A 129 4.23 16.72 9.45
N PRO A 130 4.02 15.99 8.34
CA PRO A 130 2.99 14.95 8.19
C PRO A 130 3.09 13.80 9.20
N VAL A 131 1.98 13.34 9.77
CA VAL A 131 1.92 12.29 10.78
C VAL A 131 0.73 11.38 10.54
N TYR A 132 0.92 10.07 10.64
CA TYR A 132 -0.16 9.11 10.88
C TYR A 132 -0.38 8.97 12.39
N PRO A 133 -1.50 9.46 12.96
CA PRO A 133 -1.72 9.49 14.40
C PRO A 133 -1.55 8.15 15.10
N LYS A 134 -2.09 7.06 14.53
CA LYS A 134 -1.97 5.71 15.08
C LYS A 134 -0.52 5.30 15.29
N VAL A 135 0.30 5.49 14.25
CA VAL A 135 1.75 5.21 14.30
C VAL A 135 2.44 6.09 15.35
N TYR A 136 2.04 7.36 15.48
CA TYR A 136 2.62 8.25 16.48
C TYR A 136 2.27 7.76 17.90
N HIS A 137 1.01 7.42 18.14
CA HIS A 137 0.56 6.97 19.47
C HIS A 137 1.25 5.68 19.91
N GLU A 138 1.52 4.76 18.99
CA GLU A 138 2.22 3.51 19.28
C GLU A 138 3.73 3.68 19.51
N TYR A 139 4.38 4.63 18.80
CA TYR A 139 5.83 4.82 18.88
C TYR A 139 6.28 6.04 19.71
N ASN A 140 5.38 6.89 20.20
CA ASN A 140 5.77 8.10 20.95
C ASN A 140 6.40 7.81 22.31
N LEU A 141 6.24 6.59 22.84
CA LEU A 141 6.83 6.17 24.12
C LEU A 141 8.37 6.22 24.09
N PHE A 142 8.98 6.07 22.91
CA PHE A 142 10.42 6.22 22.72
C PHE A 142 10.86 7.69 22.66
N GLY A 143 9.93 8.62 22.43
CA GLY A 143 10.20 10.05 22.34
C GLY A 143 11.27 10.39 21.30
N SER A 144 12.39 10.97 21.76
CA SER A 144 13.55 11.27 20.91
C SER A 144 14.55 10.12 20.80
N LEU A 145 14.41 9.07 21.62
CA LEU A 145 15.33 7.94 21.64
C LEU A 145 15.10 7.03 20.42
N PRO A 146 16.12 6.24 20.05
CA PRO A 146 15.94 5.20 19.05
C PRO A 146 14.89 4.17 19.47
N ILE A 147 14.08 3.74 18.52
CA ILE A 147 13.11 2.66 18.66
C ILE A 147 13.89 1.37 18.89
N SER A 148 13.64 0.73 20.02
CA SER A 148 14.36 -0.47 20.46
C SER A 148 13.49 -1.73 20.51
N SER A 149 12.18 -1.58 20.29
CA SER A 149 11.24 -2.69 20.15
C SER A 149 10.01 -2.26 19.38
N LEU A 150 9.29 -3.23 18.80
CA LEU A 150 7.95 -3.00 18.26
C LEU A 150 6.93 -2.79 19.40
N PRO A 151 5.87 -2.00 19.18
CA PRO A 151 4.81 -1.81 20.14
C PRO A 151 4.04 -3.12 20.43
N PHE A 152 3.83 -3.42 21.70
CA PHE A 152 3.29 -4.70 22.19
C PHE A 152 1.88 -5.01 21.67
N THR A 153 1.08 -3.97 21.43
CA THR A 153 -0.31 -4.03 20.93
C THR A 153 -0.44 -4.70 19.56
N GLN A 154 0.62 -4.72 18.75
CA GLN A 154 0.58 -5.15 17.35
C GLN A 154 1.44 -6.39 17.02
N VAL A 155 2.24 -6.88 17.98
CA VAL A 155 3.01 -8.13 17.79
C VAL A 155 2.08 -9.35 17.60
N VAL A 156 0.82 -9.25 18.04
CA VAL A 156 -0.17 -10.35 18.00
C VAL A 156 -0.90 -10.46 16.65
N SER A 157 -0.91 -9.40 15.82
CA SER A 157 -1.63 -9.35 14.53
C SER A 157 -0.74 -9.48 13.29
N TRP A 158 0.58 -9.32 13.46
CA TRP A 158 1.53 -9.18 12.36
C TRP A 158 2.01 -10.53 11.83
N LYS A 159 1.63 -10.86 10.58
CA LYS A 159 2.24 -11.96 9.80
C LYS A 159 2.82 -11.35 8.53
N GLU A 160 4.11 -11.53 8.28
CA GLU A 160 4.79 -10.99 7.09
C GLU A 160 4.10 -11.43 5.79
N ASP A 161 3.63 -12.68 5.73
CA ASP A 161 2.84 -13.21 4.61
C ASP A 161 1.60 -12.35 4.28
N ASN A 162 0.96 -11.72 5.28
CA ASN A 162 -0.20 -10.86 5.06
C ASN A 162 0.20 -9.50 4.48
N LEU A 163 1.42 -9.03 4.76
CA LEU A 163 1.93 -7.76 4.23
C LEU A 163 2.36 -7.90 2.77
N GLU A 164 3.03 -9.00 2.41
CA GLU A 164 3.39 -9.26 1.00
C GLU A 164 2.15 -9.34 0.11
N GLU A 165 1.14 -10.12 0.50
CA GLU A 165 -0.13 -10.20 -0.23
C GLU A 165 -0.82 -8.84 -0.34
N ALA A 166 -0.74 -8.00 0.70
CA ALA A 166 -1.29 -6.65 0.68
C ALA A 166 -0.59 -5.73 -0.32
N LEU A 167 0.73 -5.82 -0.43
CA LEU A 167 1.53 -5.00 -1.33
C LEU A 167 1.36 -5.44 -2.79
N ASP A 168 1.29 -6.74 -3.04
CA ASP A 168 1.03 -7.29 -4.37
C ASP A 168 -0.27 -6.74 -4.96
N GLU A 169 -1.34 -6.63 -4.15
CA GLU A 169 -2.60 -6.00 -4.55
C GLU A 169 -2.45 -4.50 -4.91
N LYS A 170 -1.47 -3.83 -4.31
CA LYS A 170 -1.11 -2.44 -4.58
C LYS A 170 -0.17 -2.32 -5.79
N GLY A 171 0.25 -3.44 -6.38
CA GLY A 171 1.15 -3.48 -7.53
C GLY A 171 2.60 -3.15 -7.18
N ILE A 172 2.99 -3.37 -5.92
CA ILE A 172 4.35 -3.16 -5.40
C ILE A 172 4.76 -4.34 -4.52
N THR A 173 6.05 -4.41 -4.18
CA THR A 173 6.63 -5.50 -3.36
C THR A 173 7.32 -4.94 -2.12
N LEU A 174 7.79 -5.81 -1.23
CA LEU A 174 8.67 -5.39 -0.12
C LEU A 174 9.97 -4.75 -0.64
N ASP A 175 10.51 -5.22 -1.77
CA ASP A 175 11.72 -4.65 -2.39
C ASP A 175 11.49 -3.19 -2.83
N ASP A 176 10.27 -2.83 -3.24
CA ASP A 176 9.91 -1.44 -3.57
C ASP A 176 9.89 -0.56 -2.30
N ILE A 177 9.28 -1.07 -1.22
CA ILE A 177 9.28 -0.40 0.08
C ILE A 177 10.71 -0.20 0.58
N ASP A 178 11.55 -1.21 0.42
CA ASP A 178 12.96 -1.17 0.81
C ASP A 178 13.76 -0.14 0.03
N LYS A 179 13.60 -0.13 -1.29
CA LYS A 179 14.21 0.87 -2.15
C LYS A 179 13.85 2.29 -1.72
N TRP A 180 12.58 2.54 -1.41
CA TRP A 180 12.15 3.85 -0.91
C TRP A 180 12.71 4.13 0.48
N LEU A 181 12.63 3.18 1.41
CA LEU A 181 13.20 3.28 2.75
C LEU A 181 14.68 3.69 2.71
N PHE A 182 15.49 2.99 1.93
CA PHE A 182 16.94 3.26 1.82
C PHE A 182 17.26 4.62 1.18
N THR A 183 16.31 5.25 0.49
CA THR A 183 16.45 6.63 -0.01
C THR A 183 16.43 7.65 1.13
N TYR A 184 15.64 7.41 2.19
CA TYR A 184 15.40 8.38 3.26
C TYR A 184 16.14 8.06 4.55
N ILE A 185 16.63 6.83 4.70
CA ILE A 185 17.04 6.35 6.03
C ILE A 185 18.27 7.02 6.62
N ASN A 186 19.18 7.49 5.77
CA ASN A 186 20.41 8.17 6.21
C ASN A 186 20.23 9.69 6.28
N ILE A 187 19.03 10.21 6.00
CA ILE A 187 18.73 11.63 6.11
C ILE A 187 18.45 11.94 7.59
N ASP A 188 19.03 13.02 8.10
CA ASP A 188 18.76 13.46 9.47
C ASP A 188 17.27 13.75 9.65
N ARG A 189 16.74 13.44 10.84
CA ARG A 189 15.31 13.64 11.14
C ARG A 189 14.85 15.08 10.95
N PHE A 190 15.69 16.07 11.24
CA PHE A 190 15.34 17.48 11.06
C PHE A 190 15.46 17.88 9.59
N ASP A 191 16.41 17.32 8.84
CA ASP A 191 16.45 17.49 7.39
C ASP A 191 15.17 16.94 6.73
N LEU A 192 14.67 15.77 7.18
CA LEU A 192 13.38 15.24 6.72
C LEU A 192 12.20 16.16 7.09
N VAL A 193 12.19 16.73 8.30
CA VAL A 193 11.17 17.72 8.71
C VAL A 193 11.23 18.95 7.81
N ASP A 194 12.43 19.50 7.58
CA ASP A 194 12.67 20.65 6.71
C ASP A 194 12.29 20.39 5.25
N MET A 195 12.43 19.15 4.78
CA MET A 195 11.88 18.75 3.49
C MET A 195 10.35 18.89 3.48
N THR A 196 9.66 18.36 4.48
CA THR A 196 8.19 18.43 4.54
C THR A 196 7.65 19.84 4.75
N HIS A 197 8.36 20.69 5.49
CA HIS A 197 7.97 22.08 5.71
C HIS A 197 8.15 22.98 4.48
N ARG A 198 8.76 22.48 3.40
CA ARG A 198 8.84 23.18 2.10
C ARG A 198 7.69 22.83 1.17
N HIS A 199 6.91 21.80 1.48
CA HIS A 199 5.77 21.40 0.67
C HIS A 199 4.64 22.42 0.85
N GLN A 200 4.12 22.93 -0.26
CA GLN A 200 3.07 23.94 -0.28
C GLN A 200 1.81 23.45 0.44
N ILE A 201 1.47 22.18 0.25
CA ILE A 201 0.35 21.54 0.95
C ILE A 201 0.49 21.56 2.47
N TRP A 202 1.71 21.59 3.02
CA TRP A 202 1.92 21.77 4.46
C TRP A 202 1.92 23.26 4.83
N LEU A 203 2.65 24.08 4.06
CA LEU A 203 2.84 25.51 4.31
C LEU A 203 1.54 26.31 4.37
N LYS A 204 0.56 25.97 3.53
CA LYS A 204 -0.75 26.66 3.50
C LYS A 204 -1.48 26.64 4.85
N ASP A 205 -1.22 25.63 5.67
CA ASP A 205 -1.85 25.44 6.99
C ASP A 205 -0.89 25.74 8.15
N ALA A 206 0.34 26.19 7.86
CA ALA A 206 1.41 26.36 8.85
C ALA A 206 1.00 27.25 10.03
N GLU A 207 0.23 28.31 9.79
CA GLU A 207 -0.26 29.19 10.87
C GLU A 207 -1.18 28.43 11.84
N ALA A 208 -2.15 27.68 11.33
CA ALA A 208 -3.06 26.90 12.15
C ALA A 208 -2.33 25.77 12.90
N ILE A 209 -1.39 25.12 12.22
CA ILE A 209 -0.54 24.06 12.80
C ILE A 209 0.30 24.62 13.95
N ASN A 210 0.93 25.79 13.77
CA ASN A 210 1.75 26.45 14.77
C ASN A 210 0.94 26.92 15.99
N LYS A 211 -0.36 27.21 15.80
CA LYS A 211 -1.32 27.44 16.90
C LYS A 211 -1.76 26.15 17.61
N GLY A 212 -1.23 24.99 17.21
CA GLY A 212 -1.47 23.68 17.82
C GLY A 212 -2.59 22.86 17.18
N ASN A 213 -3.13 23.27 16.01
CA ASN A 213 -4.15 22.48 15.33
C ASN A 213 -3.54 21.21 14.71
N LYS A 214 -3.97 20.05 15.20
CA LYS A 214 -3.55 18.72 14.73
C LYS A 214 -4.63 18.00 13.91
N LYS A 215 -5.77 18.65 13.67
CA LYS A 215 -6.96 18.07 13.02
C LYS A 215 -7.08 18.46 11.55
N ILE A 216 -5.96 18.68 10.88
CA ILE A 216 -5.91 19.08 9.46
C ILE A 216 -5.41 17.89 8.64
N PRO A 217 -6.28 17.19 7.88
CA PRO A 217 -5.85 16.09 7.03
C PRO A 217 -5.10 16.59 5.80
N TYR A 218 -4.25 15.74 5.24
CA TYR A 218 -3.73 15.92 3.88
C TYR A 218 -4.81 15.59 2.85
N ASP A 219 -4.91 16.41 1.81
CA ASP A 219 -5.65 16.07 0.60
C ASP A 219 -4.69 15.32 -0.35
N LEU A 220 -5.00 14.07 -0.71
CA LEU A 220 -4.13 13.26 -1.55
C LEU A 220 -4.10 13.73 -3.01
N ASN A 221 -5.15 14.40 -3.50
CA ASN A 221 -5.16 14.96 -4.85
C ASN A 221 -4.17 16.12 -4.93
N GLU A 222 -4.28 17.07 -4.00
CA GLU A 222 -3.36 18.19 -3.92
C GLU A 222 -1.92 17.74 -3.65
N LEU A 223 -1.72 16.72 -2.79
CA LEU A 223 -0.40 16.15 -2.54
C LEU A 223 0.19 15.56 -3.82
N CYS A 224 -0.62 14.82 -4.59
CA CYS A 224 -0.19 14.23 -5.84
C CYS A 224 0.10 15.28 -6.91
N GLU A 225 -0.73 16.33 -7.01
CA GLU A 225 -0.50 17.46 -7.91
C GLU A 225 0.82 18.16 -7.58
N GLU A 226 1.12 18.37 -6.30
CA GLU A 226 2.38 18.96 -5.87
C GLU A 226 3.57 18.05 -6.20
N ILE A 227 3.48 16.74 -5.94
CA ILE A 227 4.53 15.76 -6.29
C ILE A 227 4.86 15.79 -7.79
N ILE A 228 3.84 15.89 -8.65
CA ILE A 228 4.00 15.87 -10.10
C ILE A 228 4.57 17.21 -10.61
N SER A 229 4.08 18.33 -10.07
CA SER A 229 4.44 19.67 -10.54
C SER A 229 5.77 20.20 -9.97
N ASN A 230 6.22 19.67 -8.82
CA ASN A 230 7.42 20.14 -8.12
C ASN A 230 8.62 19.19 -8.35
N PRO A 231 9.55 19.50 -9.28
CA PRO A 231 10.73 18.66 -9.54
C PRO A 231 11.72 18.58 -8.37
N ASN A 232 11.53 19.40 -7.34
CA ASN A 232 12.35 19.42 -6.13
C ASN A 232 11.62 18.85 -4.90
N PHE A 233 10.44 18.23 -5.08
CA PHE A 233 9.62 17.70 -3.98
C PHE A 233 10.39 16.77 -3.04
N PHE A 234 11.22 15.88 -3.61
CA PHE A 234 12.02 14.89 -2.88
C PHE A 234 13.46 15.34 -2.60
N LYS A 235 13.86 16.54 -3.02
CA LYS A 235 15.26 16.98 -2.88
C LYS A 235 15.48 17.66 -1.54
N MET A 236 16.57 17.30 -0.87
CA MET A 236 17.10 18.10 0.24
C MET A 236 17.55 19.48 -0.27
N LYS A 237 17.60 20.46 0.64
CA LYS A 237 18.18 21.77 0.33
C LYS A 237 19.67 21.59 0.06
N SER A 238 20.18 22.19 -1.02
CA SER A 238 21.62 22.33 -1.22
C SER A 238 22.19 23.13 -0.05
N LYS A 239 23.16 22.56 0.69
CA LYS A 239 23.89 23.28 1.72
C LYS A 239 24.75 24.39 1.10
#